data_AF-A0A7Y9J337-F1
#
_entry.id   AF-A0A7Y9J337-F1
#
_cell.length_a   1.000
_cell.length_b   1.000
_cell.length_c   1.000
_cell.angle_alpha   90.00
_cell.angle_beta   90.00
_cell.angle_gamma   90.00
#
_symmetry.space_group_name_H-M   'P 1'
#
loop_
_entity.id
_entity.type
_entity.pdbx_description
1 polymer ?
#
loop_
_entity_poly.entity_id
_entity_poly.type
_entity_poly.pdbx_seq_one_letter_code
_entity_poly.pdbx_strand_id
1 'polypeptide(L)'
;MKTSRAVLDVATGLLAGWVGLQAKAKAESTLQAWGERILPPEPGQKELPGADPAGHGDRMPPSVLYRRLVDLRGGDGDALEGDDLEAGAVWLHRALAYGYPVVYSLVSRPLPLVRAGAGTLGGAALFATFHGTLLPATGVQARLSELPKAWWVWEGGSHLVFGIAVDAVVGTVRRLTGEGHR
;
A
#
# COMPACT_ATOMS: atom_id res chain seq x y z
N MET A 1 11.33 27.54 -18.95
CA MET A 1 12.14 27.05 -17.81
C MET A 1 12.34 25.55 -17.97
N LYS A 2 13.56 25.03 -17.86
CA LYS A 2 13.78 23.57 -17.88
C LYS A 2 13.48 23.02 -16.50
N THR A 3 12.30 22.43 -16.29
CA THR A 3 12.01 21.69 -15.05
C THR A 3 13.06 20.60 -14.87
N SER A 4 13.65 20.50 -13.68
CA SER A 4 14.64 19.45 -13.44
C SER A 4 13.96 18.08 -13.55
N ARG A 5 14.65 17.11 -14.15
CA ARG A 5 14.12 15.75 -14.34
C ARG A 5 13.76 15.07 -13.01
N ALA A 6 14.40 15.46 -11.92
CA ALA A 6 14.07 14.99 -10.57
C ALA A 6 12.71 15.54 -10.11
N VAL A 7 12.42 16.82 -10.34
CA VAL A 7 11.11 17.40 -10.02
C VAL A 7 10.00 16.72 -10.83
N LEU A 8 10.24 16.42 -12.10
CA LEU A 8 9.29 15.68 -12.91
C LEU A 8 9.04 14.27 -12.37
N ASP A 9 10.07 13.55 -11.91
CA ASP A 9 9.89 12.22 -11.30
C ASP A 9 9.11 12.27 -10.00
N VAL A 10 9.39 13.26 -9.15
CA VAL A 10 8.63 13.43 -7.90
C VAL A 10 7.16 13.70 -8.22
N ALA A 11 6.88 14.64 -9.14
CA ALA A 11 5.50 14.92 -9.55
C ALA A 11 4.82 13.70 -10.18
N THR A 12 5.55 12.96 -11.02
CA THR A 12 5.05 11.73 -11.66
C THR A 12 4.75 10.65 -10.62
N GLY A 13 5.64 10.45 -9.65
CA GLY A 13 5.44 9.53 -8.55
C GLY A 13 4.24 9.91 -7.69
N LEU A 14 4.07 11.18 -7.33
CA LEU A 14 2.92 11.64 -6.58
C LEU A 14 1.60 11.38 -7.34
N LEU A 15 1.56 11.70 -8.64
CA LEU A 15 0.40 11.40 -9.49
C LEU A 15 0.13 9.89 -9.56
N ALA A 16 1.17 9.09 -9.74
CA ALA A 16 1.09 7.64 -9.78
C ALA A 16 0.58 7.05 -8.46
N GLY A 17 1.01 7.59 -7.32
CA GLY A 17 0.52 7.19 -6.00
C GLY A 17 -0.94 7.53 -5.78
N TRP A 18 -1.39 8.71 -6.25
CA TRP A 18 -2.81 9.06 -6.20
C TRP A 18 -3.66 8.08 -7.02
N VAL A 19 -3.29 7.83 -8.29
CA VAL A 19 -4.01 6.87 -9.14
C VAL A 19 -3.95 5.45 -8.56
N GLY A 20 -2.77 5.04 -8.09
CA GLY A 20 -2.56 3.74 -7.45
C GLY A 20 -3.47 3.53 -6.24
N LEU A 21 -3.59 4.53 -5.36
CA LEU A 21 -4.48 4.48 -4.20
C LEU A 21 -5.94 4.23 -4.60
N GLN A 22 -6.44 4.95 -5.62
CA GLN A 22 -7.81 4.75 -6.12
C GLN A 22 -8.00 3.33 -6.68
N ALA A 23 -7.01 2.86 -7.45
CA ALA A 23 -7.05 1.52 -8.03
C ALA A 23 -7.01 0.43 -6.95
N LYS A 24 -6.13 0.56 -5.94
CA LYS A 24 -6.02 -0.37 -4.80
C LYS A 24 -7.33 -0.41 -4.03
N ALA A 25 -7.89 0.73 -3.62
CA ALA A 25 -9.10 0.78 -2.80
C ALA A 25 -10.30 0.09 -3.49
N LYS A 26 -10.46 0.31 -4.81
CA LYS A 26 -11.49 -0.38 -5.59
C LYS A 26 -11.24 -1.88 -5.71
N ALA A 27 -9.98 -2.27 -5.93
CA ALA A 27 -9.60 -3.68 -6.02
C ALA A 27 -9.77 -4.40 -4.68
N GLU A 28 -9.32 -3.81 -3.59
CA GLU A 28 -9.36 -4.38 -2.23
C GLU A 28 -10.78 -4.76 -1.82
N SER A 29 -11.73 -3.83 -1.88
CA SER A 29 -13.13 -4.12 -1.53
C SER A 29 -13.74 -5.23 -2.40
N THR A 30 -13.49 -5.20 -3.71
CA THR A 30 -13.97 -6.23 -4.64
C THR A 30 -13.34 -7.59 -4.35
N LEU A 31 -12.02 -7.63 -4.16
CA LEU A 31 -11.25 -8.84 -3.90
C LEU A 31 -11.54 -9.40 -2.51
N GLN A 32 -11.85 -8.56 -1.52
CA GLN A 32 -12.23 -9.01 -0.18
C GLN A 32 -13.58 -9.71 -0.24
N ALA A 33 -14.60 -9.05 -0.81
CA ALA A 33 -15.92 -9.65 -0.95
C ALA A 33 -15.88 -10.97 -1.74
N TRP A 34 -15.12 -11.01 -2.83
CA TRP A 34 -14.94 -12.23 -3.62
C TRP A 34 -14.13 -13.31 -2.88
N GLY A 35 -13.02 -12.92 -2.26
CA GLY A 35 -12.12 -13.81 -1.53
C GLY A 35 -12.81 -14.47 -0.33
N GLU A 36 -13.52 -13.70 0.47
CA GLU A 36 -14.27 -14.21 1.63
C GLU A 36 -15.46 -15.09 1.22
N ARG A 37 -16.05 -14.86 0.03
CA ARG A 37 -17.10 -15.73 -0.49
C ARG A 37 -16.58 -17.13 -0.86
N ILE A 38 -15.35 -17.21 -1.41
CA ILE A 38 -14.77 -18.47 -1.88
C ILE A 38 -13.96 -19.17 -0.78
N LEU A 39 -13.29 -18.38 0.06
CA LEU A 39 -12.44 -18.81 1.16
C LEU A 39 -12.90 -18.13 2.45
N PRO A 40 -14.07 -18.51 3.01
CA PRO A 40 -14.61 -17.88 4.21
C PRO A 40 -13.60 -17.93 5.36
N PRO A 41 -13.42 -16.83 6.11
CA PRO A 41 -12.61 -16.83 7.32
C PRO A 41 -13.18 -17.80 8.35
N GLU A 42 -12.30 -18.49 9.07
CA GLU A 42 -12.67 -19.29 10.25
C GLU A 42 -13.10 -18.37 11.41
N PRO A 43 -13.88 -18.89 12.38
CA PRO A 43 -14.29 -18.12 13.55
C PRO A 43 -13.09 -17.45 14.25
N GLY A 44 -13.21 -16.15 14.50
CA GLY A 44 -12.17 -15.36 15.17
C GLY A 44 -11.03 -14.87 14.27
N GLN A 45 -10.87 -15.36 13.03
CA GLN A 45 -9.78 -14.87 12.17
C GLN A 45 -9.93 -13.40 11.78
N LYS A 46 -11.17 -12.89 11.66
CA LYS A 46 -11.42 -11.46 11.37
C LYS A 46 -11.03 -10.54 12.52
N GLU A 47 -10.93 -11.06 13.74
CA GLU A 47 -10.52 -10.30 14.91
C GLU A 47 -9.00 -10.07 14.95
N LEU A 48 -8.23 -10.82 14.15
CA LEU A 48 -6.78 -10.72 14.12
C LEU A 48 -6.30 -9.36 13.57
N PRO A 49 -5.19 -8.80 14.10
CA PRO A 49 -4.60 -7.57 13.57
C PRO A 49 -4.30 -7.66 12.07
N GLY A 50 -4.84 -6.73 11.30
CA GLY A 50 -4.70 -6.65 9.84
C GLY A 50 -5.55 -7.63 9.02
N ALA A 51 -6.52 -8.33 9.63
CA ALA A 51 -7.30 -9.36 8.95
C ALA A 51 -8.63 -8.90 8.34
N ASP A 52 -9.20 -7.78 8.78
CA ASP A 52 -10.50 -7.31 8.30
C ASP A 52 -10.60 -5.77 8.30
N PRO A 53 -10.31 -5.11 7.16
CA PRO A 53 -10.43 -3.65 7.06
C PRO A 53 -11.88 -3.15 7.12
N ALA A 54 -12.88 -4.00 6.87
CA ALA A 54 -14.28 -3.60 6.84
C ALA A 54 -14.93 -3.63 8.23
N GLY A 55 -14.54 -4.58 9.07
CA GLY A 55 -15.07 -4.75 10.44
C GLY A 55 -14.16 -4.16 11.53
N HIS A 56 -12.86 -4.11 11.30
CA HIS A 56 -11.85 -3.83 12.33
C HIS A 56 -10.75 -2.88 11.83
N GLY A 57 -11.16 -1.73 11.29
CA GLY A 57 -10.26 -0.69 10.79
C GLY A 57 -9.27 -0.17 11.84
N ASP A 58 -9.65 -0.16 13.12
CA ASP A 58 -8.81 0.20 14.26
C ASP A 58 -7.64 -0.77 14.50
N ARG A 59 -7.77 -2.02 14.02
CA ARG A 59 -6.74 -3.06 14.12
C ARG A 59 -5.92 -3.22 12.85
N MET A 60 -6.17 -2.39 11.84
CA MET A 60 -5.39 -2.40 10.61
C MET A 60 -4.01 -1.77 10.84
N PRO A 61 -2.98 -2.19 10.08
CA PRO A 61 -1.61 -1.71 10.28
C PRO A 61 -1.45 -0.19 10.37
N PRO A 62 -2.11 0.65 9.55
CA PRO A 62 -1.98 2.09 9.67
C PRO A 62 -2.48 2.65 11.01
N SER A 63 -3.57 2.10 11.55
CA SER A 63 -4.13 2.49 12.85
C SER A 63 -3.19 2.13 13.99
N VAL A 64 -2.68 0.90 14.00
CA VAL A 64 -1.72 0.41 15.00
C VAL A 64 -0.40 1.21 14.93
N LEU A 65 0.09 1.50 13.73
CA LEU A 65 1.29 2.34 13.56
C LEU A 65 1.06 3.77 14.03
N TYR A 66 -0.15 4.32 13.85
CA TYR A 66 -0.47 5.67 14.32
C TYR A 66 -0.45 5.76 15.84
N ARG A 67 -1.10 4.80 16.52
CA ARG A 67 -1.06 4.70 17.99
C ARG A 67 0.38 4.64 18.50
N ARG A 68 1.19 3.74 17.95
CA ARG A 68 2.61 3.62 18.31
C ARG A 68 3.40 4.89 18.06
N LEU A 69 3.11 5.64 16.98
CA LEU A 69 3.76 6.91 16.71
C LEU A 69 3.40 7.97 17.77
N VAL A 70 2.15 7.98 18.24
CA VAL A 70 1.71 8.87 19.31
C VAL A 70 2.38 8.51 20.63
N ASP A 71 2.45 7.22 20.98
CA ASP A 71 3.17 6.73 22.16
C ASP A 71 4.65 7.14 22.13
N LEU A 72 5.31 6.94 20.98
CA LEU A 72 6.71 7.31 20.77
C LEU A 72 6.97 8.82 20.91
N ARG A 73 5.92 9.65 20.76
CA ARG A 73 6.00 11.11 20.95
C ARG A 73 5.55 11.57 22.33
N GLY A 74 5.30 10.64 23.26
CA GLY A 74 4.89 10.92 24.64
C GLY A 74 3.40 11.19 24.82
N GLY A 75 2.56 10.85 23.82
CA GLY A 75 1.11 10.82 23.97
C GLY A 75 0.60 9.47 24.48
N ASP A 76 -0.73 9.33 24.51
CA ASP A 76 -1.43 8.07 24.80
C ASP A 76 -2.14 7.60 23.51
N GLY A 77 -1.54 6.65 22.80
CA GLY A 77 -2.06 6.10 21.57
C GLY A 77 -3.31 5.25 21.78
N ASP A 78 -3.48 4.64 22.95
CA ASP A 78 -4.66 3.83 23.27
C ASP A 78 -5.90 4.71 23.52
N ALA A 79 -5.71 5.98 23.88
CA ALA A 79 -6.78 6.97 23.95
C ALA A 79 -7.31 7.43 22.58
N LEU A 80 -6.68 7.03 21.46
CA LEU A 80 -7.14 7.37 20.12
C LEU A 80 -8.28 6.46 19.67
N GLU A 81 -9.43 7.08 19.37
CA GLU A 81 -10.65 6.42 18.94
C GLU A 81 -11.34 7.20 17.81
N GLY A 82 -12.27 6.53 17.12
CA GLY A 82 -13.12 7.14 16.11
C GLY A 82 -12.35 7.91 15.04
N ASP A 83 -12.84 9.12 14.74
CA ASP A 83 -12.35 9.98 13.65
C ASP A 83 -10.86 10.35 13.80
N ASP A 84 -10.35 10.50 15.02
CA ASP A 84 -8.95 10.89 15.25
C ASP A 84 -8.00 9.75 14.87
N LEU A 85 -8.34 8.52 15.27
CA LEU A 85 -7.58 7.34 14.88
C LEU A 85 -7.67 7.12 13.36
N GLU A 86 -8.86 7.25 12.79
CA GLU A 86 -9.07 7.09 11.35
C GLU A 86 -8.27 8.11 10.55
N ALA A 87 -8.31 9.39 10.92
CA ALA A 87 -7.56 10.44 10.25
C ALA A 87 -6.05 10.17 10.28
N GLY A 88 -5.52 9.74 11.43
CA GLY A 88 -4.12 9.37 11.60
C GLY A 88 -3.72 8.14 10.78
N ALA A 89 -4.56 7.10 10.78
CA ALA A 89 -4.39 5.89 9.99
C ALA A 89 -4.38 6.20 8.47
N VAL A 90 -5.34 6.99 8.00
CA VAL A 90 -5.42 7.46 6.61
C VAL A 90 -4.19 8.27 6.23
N TRP A 91 -3.72 9.15 7.12
CA TRP A 91 -2.50 9.92 6.89
C TRP A 91 -1.28 9.02 6.72
N LEU A 92 -1.07 8.06 7.63
CA LEU A 92 0.06 7.11 7.55
C LEU A 92 0.01 6.27 6.27
N HIS A 93 -1.17 5.72 5.95
CA HIS A 93 -1.33 4.90 4.75
C HIS A 93 -1.03 5.72 3.48
N ARG A 94 -1.54 6.95 3.40
CA ARG A 94 -1.24 7.86 2.28
C ARG A 94 0.25 8.19 2.20
N ALA A 95 0.90 8.51 3.33
CA ALA A 95 2.32 8.84 3.34
C ALA A 95 3.17 7.71 2.71
N LEU A 96 2.90 6.46 3.08
CA LEU A 96 3.55 5.28 2.49
C LEU A 96 3.18 5.10 1.01
N ALA A 97 1.89 5.22 0.68
CA ALA A 97 1.39 5.02 -0.68
C ALA A 97 1.86 6.10 -1.67
N TYR A 98 2.22 7.30 -1.23
CA TYR A 98 2.87 8.31 -2.06
C TYR A 98 4.40 8.18 -2.08
N GLY A 99 5.01 7.73 -0.99
CA GLY A 99 6.46 7.55 -0.90
C GLY A 99 7.00 6.51 -1.87
N TYR A 100 6.37 5.32 -1.92
CA TYR A 100 6.82 4.25 -2.81
C TYR A 100 6.84 4.67 -4.30
N PRO A 101 5.77 5.24 -4.88
CA PRO A 101 5.74 5.63 -6.28
C PRO A 101 6.74 6.73 -6.65
N VAL A 102 7.08 7.63 -5.72
CA VAL A 102 8.15 8.62 -5.92
C VAL A 102 9.50 7.91 -6.06
N VAL A 103 9.82 7.01 -5.14
CA VAL A 103 11.05 6.20 -5.23
C VAL A 103 11.05 5.37 -6.50
N TYR A 104 9.92 4.72 -6.82
CA TYR A 104 9.74 3.95 -8.03
C TYR A 104 10.00 4.78 -9.30
N SER A 105 9.44 6.00 -9.39
CA SER A 105 9.65 6.89 -10.53
C SER A 105 11.10 7.35 -10.64
N LEU A 106 11.79 7.61 -9.52
CA LEU A 106 13.20 8.01 -9.53
C LEU A 106 14.11 6.85 -9.97
N VAL A 107 13.89 5.65 -9.44
CA VAL A 107 14.79 4.49 -9.62
C VAL A 107 14.54 3.76 -10.95
N SER A 108 13.28 3.69 -11.40
CA SER A 108 12.95 3.00 -12.66
C SER A 108 13.43 3.74 -13.92
N ARG A 109 14.02 4.94 -13.78
CA ARG A 109 14.63 5.68 -14.89
C ARG A 109 16.02 5.12 -15.22
N PRO A 110 17.00 5.09 -14.29
CA PRO A 110 18.30 4.48 -14.55
C PRO A 110 18.25 2.95 -14.63
N LEU A 111 17.20 2.32 -14.09
CA LEU A 111 17.07 0.86 -14.03
C LEU A 111 15.74 0.39 -14.66
N PRO A 112 15.65 0.27 -15.99
CA PRO A 112 14.41 -0.15 -16.67
C PRO A 112 13.88 -1.51 -16.20
N LEU A 113 14.75 -2.39 -15.70
CA LEU A 113 14.38 -3.69 -15.14
C LEU A 113 13.39 -3.57 -13.97
N VAL A 114 13.38 -2.45 -13.24
CA VAL A 114 12.40 -2.18 -12.16
C VAL A 114 10.95 -2.11 -12.69
N ARG A 115 10.77 -1.89 -13.99
CA ARG A 115 9.48 -1.91 -14.69
C ARG A 115 9.10 -3.27 -15.25
N ALA A 116 9.94 -4.29 -15.08
CA ALA A 116 9.62 -5.65 -15.50
C ALA A 116 8.32 -6.14 -14.85
N GLY A 117 7.54 -6.92 -15.59
CA GLY A 117 6.21 -7.37 -15.15
C GLY A 117 5.18 -6.24 -15.05
N ALA A 118 5.37 -5.10 -15.73
CA ALA A 118 4.42 -3.98 -15.76
C ALA A 118 4.00 -3.50 -14.36
N GLY A 119 4.97 -3.40 -13.43
CA GLY A 119 4.73 -2.95 -12.05
C GLY A 119 4.24 -4.01 -11.08
N THR A 120 3.83 -5.20 -11.54
CA THR A 120 3.39 -6.30 -10.66
C THR A 120 4.48 -6.73 -9.69
N LEU A 121 5.72 -6.85 -10.15
CA LEU A 121 6.87 -7.17 -9.29
C LEU A 121 7.10 -6.12 -8.21
N GLY A 122 6.91 -4.84 -8.54
CA GLY A 122 7.02 -3.75 -7.58
C GLY A 122 5.94 -3.81 -6.51
N GLY A 123 4.68 -4.05 -6.90
CA GLY A 123 3.58 -4.29 -5.97
C GLY A 123 3.79 -5.52 -5.09
N ALA A 124 4.26 -6.63 -5.67
CA ALA A 124 4.60 -7.85 -4.93
C ALA A 124 5.74 -7.62 -3.92
N ALA A 125 6.78 -6.88 -4.32
CA ALA A 125 7.90 -6.54 -3.45
C ALA A 125 7.45 -5.63 -2.29
N LEU A 126 6.57 -4.66 -2.56
CA LEU A 126 5.99 -3.80 -1.53
C LEU A 126 5.19 -4.64 -0.52
N PHE A 127 4.28 -5.48 -1.02
CA PHE A 127 3.50 -6.39 -0.19
C PHE A 127 4.38 -7.34 0.64
N ALA A 128 5.38 -8.00 0.03
CA ALA A 128 6.28 -8.90 0.72
C ALA A 128 7.14 -8.18 1.77
N THR A 129 7.57 -6.95 1.48
CA THR A 129 8.37 -6.15 2.43
C THR A 129 7.54 -5.75 3.63
N PHE A 130 6.32 -5.25 3.45
CA PHE A 130 5.52 -4.79 4.59
C PHE A 130 4.73 -5.93 5.22
N HIS A 131 3.81 -6.51 4.47
CA HIS A 131 2.89 -7.53 4.97
C HIS A 131 3.55 -8.89 5.10
N GLY A 132 4.50 -9.21 4.23
CA GLY A 132 5.24 -10.48 4.28
C GLY A 132 6.30 -10.53 5.38
N THR A 133 6.83 -9.39 5.83
CA THR A 133 7.95 -9.35 6.79
C THR A 133 7.80 -8.31 7.89
N LEU A 134 7.89 -7.01 7.60
CA LEU A 134 8.02 -5.96 8.62
C LEU A 134 6.82 -5.89 9.59
N LEU A 135 5.59 -5.92 9.09
CA LEU A 135 4.40 -5.77 9.92
C LEU A 135 4.17 -6.97 10.85
N PRO A 136 4.29 -8.24 10.38
CA PRO A 136 4.29 -9.38 11.29
C PRO A 136 5.47 -9.37 12.27
N ALA A 137 6.69 -9.08 11.81
CA ALA A 137 7.89 -9.10 12.65
C ALA A 137 7.86 -8.08 13.79
N THR A 138 7.13 -6.97 13.60
CA THR A 138 6.94 -5.92 14.60
C THR A 138 5.64 -6.07 15.39
N GLY A 139 4.87 -7.14 15.17
CA GLY A 139 3.59 -7.40 15.83
C GLY A 139 2.51 -6.37 15.50
N VAL A 140 2.63 -5.66 14.37
CA VAL A 140 1.60 -4.73 13.88
C VAL A 140 0.49 -5.49 13.15
N GLN A 141 0.84 -6.63 12.55
CA GLN A 141 -0.07 -7.54 11.88
C GLN A 141 0.09 -8.95 12.49
N ALA A 142 -0.96 -9.77 12.45
CA ALA A 142 -0.85 -11.19 12.79
C ALA A 142 0.14 -11.93 11.88
N ARG A 143 0.56 -13.14 12.29
CA ARG A 143 1.46 -13.96 11.46
C ARG A 143 0.72 -14.40 10.20
N LEU A 144 1.48 -14.54 9.11
CA LEU A 144 0.95 -14.92 7.81
C LEU A 144 0.16 -16.24 7.80
N SER A 145 0.54 -17.17 8.67
CA SER A 145 -0.12 -18.48 8.83
C SER A 145 -1.45 -18.41 9.59
N GLU A 146 -1.72 -17.31 10.30
CA GLU A 146 -2.92 -17.11 11.13
C GLU A 146 -4.01 -16.33 10.37
N LEU A 147 -3.58 -15.48 9.43
CA LEU A 147 -4.49 -14.66 8.63
C LEU A 147 -5.43 -15.52 7.78
N PRO A 148 -6.68 -15.06 7.53
CA PRO A 148 -7.61 -15.75 6.64
C PRO A 148 -6.99 -16.02 5.27
N LYS A 149 -7.32 -17.13 4.63
CA LYS A 149 -6.83 -17.38 3.25
C LYS A 149 -7.30 -16.30 2.27
N ALA A 150 -8.49 -15.74 2.47
CA ALA A 150 -9.00 -14.60 1.72
C ALA A 150 -8.09 -13.35 1.82
N TRP A 151 -7.32 -13.18 2.91
CA TRP A 151 -6.40 -12.07 3.08
C TRP A 151 -5.35 -11.99 1.97
N TRP A 152 -4.80 -13.14 1.55
CA TRP A 152 -3.85 -13.20 0.44
C TRP A 152 -4.45 -12.72 -0.88
N VAL A 153 -5.75 -12.94 -1.07
CA VAL A 153 -6.48 -12.54 -2.26
C VAL A 153 -6.64 -11.03 -2.28
N TRP A 154 -7.16 -10.44 -1.22
CA TRP A 154 -7.48 -9.01 -1.23
C TRP A 154 -6.28 -8.13 -0.91
N GLU A 155 -5.45 -8.48 0.07
CA GLU A 155 -4.29 -7.65 0.39
C GLU A 155 -3.20 -7.85 -0.66
N GLY A 156 -2.81 -9.10 -0.90
CA GLY A 156 -1.82 -9.42 -1.94
C GLY A 156 -2.25 -8.94 -3.32
N GLY A 157 -3.48 -9.27 -3.75
CA GLY A 157 -3.99 -8.89 -5.06
C GLY A 157 -4.13 -7.38 -5.25
N SER A 158 -4.59 -6.65 -4.25
CA SER A 158 -4.72 -5.19 -4.37
C SER A 158 -3.36 -4.47 -4.45
N HIS A 159 -2.30 -4.99 -3.80
CA HIS A 159 -0.93 -4.49 -3.98
C HIS A 159 -0.39 -4.74 -5.39
N LEU A 160 -0.73 -5.85 -6.04
CA LEU A 160 -0.38 -6.06 -7.45
C LEU A 160 -1.08 -5.04 -8.35
N VAL A 161 -2.37 -4.78 -8.13
CA VAL A 161 -3.13 -3.76 -8.85
C VAL A 161 -2.53 -2.37 -8.63
N PHE A 162 -2.15 -2.04 -7.40
CA PHE A 162 -1.45 -0.81 -7.06
C PHE A 162 -0.15 -0.66 -7.87
N GLY A 163 0.69 -1.69 -7.89
CA GLY A 163 1.94 -1.70 -8.66
C GLY A 163 1.73 -1.49 -10.16
N ILE A 164 0.72 -2.16 -10.75
CA ILE A 164 0.34 -2.00 -12.16
C ILE A 164 -0.09 -0.56 -12.45
N ALA A 165 -0.97 0.00 -11.62
CA ALA A 165 -1.46 1.37 -11.80
C ALA A 165 -0.31 2.39 -11.72
N VAL A 166 0.59 2.23 -10.75
CA VAL A 166 1.78 3.07 -10.61
C VAL A 166 2.66 2.99 -11.86
N ASP A 167 2.99 1.78 -12.32
CA ASP A 167 3.83 1.61 -13.50
C ASP A 167 3.20 2.22 -14.76
N ALA A 168 1.89 2.00 -14.96
CA ALA A 168 1.15 2.54 -16.10
C ALA A 168 1.19 4.07 -16.15
N VAL A 169 1.02 4.74 -15.00
CA VAL A 169 1.10 6.21 -14.93
C VAL A 169 2.54 6.68 -15.21
N VAL A 170 3.53 6.11 -14.51
CA VAL A 170 4.94 6.52 -14.70
C VAL A 170 5.37 6.31 -16.15
N GLY A 171 5.01 5.19 -16.76
CA GLY A 171 5.33 4.88 -18.15
C GLY A 171 4.66 5.82 -19.13
N THR A 172 3.40 6.15 -18.88
CA THR A 172 2.64 7.08 -19.74
C THR A 172 3.22 8.48 -19.67
N VAL A 173 3.49 9.01 -18.48
CA VAL A 173 4.10 10.34 -18.33
C VAL A 173 5.45 10.39 -19.04
N ARG A 174 6.32 9.38 -18.87
CA ARG A 174 7.62 9.33 -19.56
C ARG A 174 7.51 9.30 -21.08
N ARG A 175 6.52 8.58 -21.62
CA ARG A 175 6.26 8.59 -23.08
C ARG A 175 5.85 9.99 -23.54
N LEU A 176 4.95 10.65 -22.82
CA LEU A 176 4.46 11.99 -23.15
C LEU A 176 5.55 13.07 -23.01
N THR A 177 6.51 12.89 -22.11
CA THR A 177 7.61 13.84 -21.88
C THR A 177 8.87 13.54 -22.72
N GLY A 178 8.82 12.53 -23.59
CA GLY A 178 9.94 12.17 -24.48
C GLY A 178 11.10 11.46 -23.77
N GLU A 179 10.86 10.88 -22.60
CA GLU A 179 11.87 10.15 -21.81
C GLU A 179 11.90 8.65 -22.08
N GLY A 180 11.04 8.14 -22.97
CA GLY A 180 10.89 6.70 -23.27
C GLY A 180 11.78 6.13 -24.39
N HIS A 181 12.70 6.91 -24.97
CA HIS A 181 13.47 6.53 -26.18
C HIS A 181 14.98 6.75 -26.06
N ARG A 182 15.60 6.40 -24.93
CA ARG A 182 17.06 6.29 -24.83
C ARG A 182 17.46 4.99 -24.18
#